data_AF-A0A6G3MJF0-F1
#
_entry.id   AF-A0A6G3MJF0-F1
#
_cell.length_a   1.000
_cell.length_b   1.000
_cell.length_c   1.000
_cell.angle_alpha   90.00
_cell.angle_beta   90.00
_cell.angle_gamma   90.00
#
_symmetry.space_group_name_H-M   'P 1'
#
loop_
_entity.id
_entity.type
_entity.pdbx_description
1 polymer ?
#
loop_
_entity_poly.entity_id
_entity_poly.type
_entity_poly.pdbx_seq_one_letter_code
_entity_poly.pdbx_strand_id
1 'polypeptide(L)'
;MAKSKYGFSPPIPWYIMTSDATNNQAFNFFTENNFFGLSKYNVIFFEQKVLPCLSFDGNIIMCDKNKIAYSPNGNGGLFDVLKDLNILDDMRARGLSYFHIYGVDNILVRVGDPYFIGYCVLKKYDCGLKVIEKKDPNESVGIVCQIDGKNQVLQHELSIDC
;
A
#
# COMPACT_ATOMS: atom_id res chain seq x y z
N MET A 1 11.42 -15.94 14.59
CA MET A 1 12.73 -15.95 13.90
C MET A 1 13.72 -14.94 14.48
N ALA A 2 13.38 -13.65 14.58
CA ALA A 2 14.31 -12.65 15.16
C ALA A 2 14.63 -12.92 16.63
N LYS A 3 13.61 -13.03 17.49
CA LYS A 3 13.78 -13.33 18.94
C LYS A 3 14.60 -14.59 19.21
N SER A 4 14.36 -15.66 18.46
CA SER A 4 15.07 -16.92 18.62
C SER A 4 16.54 -16.84 18.19
N LYS A 5 16.87 -16.01 17.19
CA LYS A 5 18.24 -15.89 16.66
C LYS A 5 19.07 -14.82 17.37
N TYR A 6 18.44 -13.71 17.77
CA TYR A 6 19.10 -12.52 18.29
C TYR A 6 18.72 -12.19 19.74
N GLY A 7 17.88 -13.00 20.39
CA GLY A 7 17.44 -12.80 21.78
C GLY A 7 16.36 -11.73 21.96
N PHE A 8 16.13 -10.86 20.96
CA PHE A 8 15.08 -9.85 20.97
C PHE A 8 14.32 -9.82 19.64
N SER A 9 13.07 -9.35 19.67
CA SER A 9 12.30 -9.08 18.46
C SER A 9 12.14 -7.56 18.33
N PRO A 10 12.79 -6.91 17.35
CA PRO A 10 12.50 -5.51 17.10
C PRO A 10 11.02 -5.36 16.71
N PRO A 11 10.37 -4.26 17.09
CA PRO A 11 9.03 -3.98 16.60
C PRO A 11 9.07 -3.76 15.08
N ILE A 12 8.03 -4.20 14.39
CA ILE A 12 7.80 -3.89 12.98
C ILE A 12 6.58 -2.97 12.96
N PRO A 13 6.76 -1.64 12.80
CA PRO A 13 5.64 -0.72 12.68
C PRO A 13 4.80 -1.06 11.45
N TRP A 14 3.49 -1.05 11.63
CA TRP A 14 2.51 -1.33 10.59
C TRP A 14 1.71 -0.07 10.30
N TYR A 15 1.98 0.52 9.14
CA TYR A 15 1.25 1.67 8.62
C TYR A 15 0.11 1.16 7.73
N ILE A 16 -1.12 1.50 8.10
CA ILE A 16 -2.34 1.04 7.44
C ILE A 16 -3.01 2.25 6.80
N MET A 17 -2.94 2.32 5.47
CA MET A 17 -3.64 3.33 4.69
C MET A 17 -5.11 2.92 4.53
N THR A 18 -6.02 3.79 4.97
CA THR A 18 -7.47 3.59 4.86
C THR A 18 -8.08 4.61 3.90
N SER A 19 -9.39 4.52 3.69
CA SER A 19 -10.20 5.58 3.09
C SER A 19 -11.17 6.10 4.15
N ASP A 20 -11.78 7.26 3.93
CA ASP A 20 -12.84 7.81 4.80
C ASP A 20 -13.94 6.75 5.10
N ALA A 21 -14.32 6.00 4.06
CA ALA A 21 -15.33 4.94 4.18
C ALA A 21 -14.90 3.74 5.05
N THR A 22 -13.59 3.50 5.20
CA THR A 22 -13.06 2.28 5.86
C THR A 22 -12.33 2.55 7.17
N ASN A 23 -11.95 3.79 7.45
CA ASN A 23 -11.06 4.12 8.56
C ASN A 23 -11.64 3.73 9.92
N ASN A 24 -12.85 4.22 10.22
CA ASN A 24 -13.51 3.97 11.50
C ASN A 24 -13.76 2.47 11.75
N GLN A 25 -14.24 1.76 10.73
CA GLN A 25 -14.51 0.33 10.84
C GLN A 25 -13.22 -0.46 11.09
N ALA A 26 -12.16 -0.17 10.34
CA ALA A 26 -10.87 -0.84 10.51
C ALA A 26 -10.27 -0.56 11.90
N PHE A 27 -10.27 0.70 12.34
CA PHE A 27 -9.74 1.06 13.65
C PHE A 27 -10.50 0.40 14.81
N ASN A 28 -11.83 0.38 14.74
CA ASN A 28 -12.68 -0.28 15.74
C ASN A 28 -12.42 -1.79 15.77
N PHE A 29 -12.35 -2.43 14.61
CA PHE A 29 -12.06 -3.86 14.51
C PHE A 29 -10.70 -4.21 15.14
N PHE A 30 -9.66 -3.41 14.90
CA PHE A 30 -8.36 -3.61 15.56
C PHE A 30 -8.45 -3.41 17.07
N THR A 31 -9.20 -2.40 17.52
CA THR A 31 -9.35 -2.10 18.96
C THR A 31 -10.09 -3.23 19.68
N GLU A 32 -11.21 -3.71 19.13
CA GLU A 32 -12.00 -4.83 19.67
C GLU A 32 -11.18 -6.12 19.76
N ASN A 33 -10.24 -6.32 18.83
CA ASN A 33 -9.35 -7.49 18.81
C ASN A 33 -8.01 -7.24 19.51
N ASN A 34 -7.89 -6.20 20.36
CA ASN A 34 -6.68 -5.86 21.10
C ASN A 34 -5.43 -5.78 20.21
N PHE A 35 -5.56 -5.19 19.01
CA PHE A 35 -4.53 -5.05 17.98
C PHE A 35 -3.84 -6.38 17.62
N PHE A 36 -4.54 -7.50 17.78
CA PHE A 36 -4.03 -8.86 17.54
C PHE A 36 -2.74 -9.18 18.33
N GLY A 37 -2.60 -8.57 19.52
CA GLY A 37 -1.42 -8.71 20.38
C GLY A 37 -0.24 -7.80 20.00
N LEU A 38 -0.39 -6.97 18.97
CA LEU A 38 0.58 -5.93 18.64
C LEU A 38 0.42 -4.73 19.58
N SER A 39 1.50 -3.98 19.78
CA SER A 39 1.42 -2.70 20.48
C SER A 39 0.68 -1.68 19.61
N LYS A 40 -0.32 -1.01 20.17
CA LYS A 40 -1.03 0.11 19.52
C LYS A 40 -0.08 1.19 19.00
N TYR A 41 1.05 1.43 19.66
CA TYR A 41 2.07 2.41 19.23
C TYR A 41 2.79 2.02 17.92
N ASN A 42 2.69 0.76 17.52
CA ASN A 42 3.28 0.22 16.30
C ASN A 42 2.23 -0.07 15.23
N VAL A 43 0.97 0.32 15.42
CA VAL A 43 -0.09 0.21 14.40
C VAL A 43 -0.63 1.61 14.13
N ILE A 44 -0.29 2.16 12.97
CA ILE A 44 -0.53 3.56 12.61
C ILE A 44 -1.52 3.59 11.47
N PHE A 45 -2.71 4.14 11.71
CA PHE A 45 -3.72 4.38 10.69
C PHE A 45 -3.57 5.78 10.12
N PHE A 46 -3.72 5.92 8.81
CA PHE A 46 -3.78 7.21 8.12
C PHE A 46 -4.67 7.07 6.89
N GLU A 47 -5.36 8.15 6.53
CA GLU A 47 -6.35 8.15 5.46
C GLU A 47 -5.74 8.66 4.15
N GLN A 48 -6.07 8.00 3.05
CA GLN A 48 -5.78 8.52 1.71
C GLN A 48 -6.74 9.66 1.33
N LYS A 49 -6.35 10.47 0.35
CA LYS A 49 -7.21 11.53 -0.18
C LYS A 49 -8.32 10.96 -1.06
N VAL A 50 -9.39 11.73 -1.20
CA VAL A 50 -10.45 11.46 -2.16
C VAL A 50 -10.49 12.56 -3.23
N LEU A 51 -10.99 12.21 -4.40
CA LEU A 51 -11.24 13.13 -5.51
C LEU A 51 -12.73 13.12 -5.87
N PRO A 52 -13.28 14.25 -6.34
CA PRO A 52 -14.66 14.28 -6.82
C PRO A 52 -14.80 13.44 -8.08
N CYS A 53 -15.87 12.67 -8.17
CA CYS A 53 -16.22 11.93 -9.38
C CYS A 53 -16.67 12.90 -10.47
N LEU A 54 -16.22 12.68 -11.70
CA LEU A 54 -16.54 13.52 -12.85
C LEU A 54 -17.39 12.74 -13.87
N SER A 55 -18.33 13.43 -14.52
CA SER A 55 -18.99 12.93 -15.72
C SER A 55 -18.03 12.97 -16.92
N PHE A 56 -18.42 12.34 -18.03
CA PHE A 56 -17.62 12.39 -19.27
C PHE A 56 -17.42 13.82 -19.80
N ASP A 57 -18.33 14.74 -19.47
CA ASP A 57 -18.22 16.17 -19.81
C ASP A 57 -17.34 16.96 -18.83
N GLY A 58 -16.75 16.31 -17.83
CA GLY A 58 -15.91 16.94 -16.81
C GLY A 58 -16.67 17.60 -15.66
N ASN A 59 -17.98 17.41 -15.56
CA ASN A 59 -18.80 18.00 -14.49
C ASN A 59 -18.75 17.15 -13.21
N ILE A 60 -18.76 17.78 -12.04
CA ILE A 60 -18.80 17.07 -10.75
C ILE A 60 -20.12 16.31 -10.61
N ILE A 61 -20.03 15.04 -10.25
CA ILE A 61 -21.19 14.18 -9.99
C ILE A 61 -21.66 14.39 -8.55
N MET A 62 -22.98 14.57 -8.39
CA MET A 62 -23.65 14.65 -7.09
C MET A 62 -24.25 13.28 -6.75
N CYS A 63 -23.99 12.76 -5.54
CA CYS A 63 -24.65 11.53 -5.06
C CYS A 63 -25.98 11.81 -4.36
N ASP A 64 -26.24 13.05 -3.95
CA ASP A 64 -27.54 13.55 -3.49
C ASP A 64 -27.61 15.07 -3.77
N LYS A 65 -28.78 15.69 -3.63
CA LYS A 65 -29.03 17.11 -3.92
C LYS A 65 -28.01 18.07 -3.30
N ASN A 66 -27.48 17.72 -2.12
CA ASN A 66 -26.52 18.53 -1.38
C ASN A 66 -25.20 17.78 -1.08
N LYS A 67 -24.89 16.71 -1.83
CA LYS A 67 -23.71 15.88 -1.56
C LYS A 67 -22.97 15.50 -2.84
N ILE A 68 -21.68 15.84 -2.91
CA ILE A 68 -20.77 15.46 -4.00
C ILE A 68 -20.40 13.99 -3.87
N ALA A 69 -20.32 13.29 -5.00
CA ALA A 69 -19.78 11.94 -5.08
C ALA A 69 -18.23 12.00 -5.06
N TYR A 70 -17.62 11.27 -4.16
CA TYR A 70 -16.17 11.17 -4.01
C TYR A 70 -15.71 9.72 -4.16
N SER A 71 -14.49 9.54 -4.66
CA SER A 71 -13.81 8.26 -4.73
C SER A 71 -12.36 8.40 -4.21
N PRO A 72 -11.77 7.36 -3.58
CA PRO A 72 -10.34 7.36 -3.28
C PRO A 72 -9.50 7.66 -4.53
N ASN A 73 -8.40 8.40 -4.36
CA ASN A 73 -7.54 8.85 -5.46
C ASN A 73 -6.60 7.76 -6.03
N GLY A 74 -6.93 6.48 -5.78
CA GLY A 74 -6.12 5.33 -6.15
C GLY A 74 -4.96 5.07 -5.18
N ASN A 75 -4.38 3.86 -5.25
CA ASN A 75 -3.29 3.44 -4.37
C ASN A 75 -2.01 4.31 -4.50
N GLY A 76 -1.79 4.91 -5.67
CA GLY A 76 -0.70 5.87 -5.91
C GLY A 76 -0.81 7.14 -5.06
N GLY A 77 -2.02 7.47 -4.58
CA GLY A 77 -2.26 8.55 -3.62
C GLY A 77 -1.54 8.38 -2.28
N LEU A 78 -0.97 7.19 -2.01
CA LEU A 78 -0.10 6.91 -0.88
C LEU A 78 1.00 7.96 -0.75
N PHE A 79 1.70 8.30 -1.83
CA PHE A 79 2.87 9.19 -1.75
C PHE A 79 2.51 10.62 -1.34
N ASP A 80 1.33 11.10 -1.74
CA ASP A 80 0.83 12.42 -1.34
C ASP A 80 0.59 12.47 0.17
N VAL A 81 -0.12 11.47 0.70
CA VAL A 81 -0.49 11.47 2.13
C VAL A 81 0.67 11.13 3.05
N LEU A 82 1.66 10.37 2.57
CA LEU A 82 2.88 10.12 3.34
C LEU A 82 3.60 11.44 3.68
N LYS A 83 3.60 12.40 2.74
CA LYS A 83 4.17 13.73 2.95
C LYS A 83 3.24 14.61 3.75
N ASP A 84 1.98 14.74 3.32
CA ASP A 84 1.06 15.74 3.86
C ASP A 84 0.65 15.48 5.31
N LEU A 85 0.65 14.21 5.73
CA LEU A 85 0.31 13.79 7.09
C LEU A 85 1.55 13.54 7.97
N ASN A 86 2.74 13.97 7.53
CA ASN A 86 4.02 13.77 8.22
C ASN A 86 4.34 12.30 8.57
N ILE A 87 3.79 11.34 7.82
CA ILE A 87 4.06 9.91 8.04
C ILE A 87 5.53 9.60 7.76
N LEU A 88 6.12 10.26 6.76
CA LEU A 88 7.56 10.16 6.48
C LEU A 88 8.42 10.62 7.67
N ASP A 89 7.97 11.60 8.44
CA ASP A 89 8.71 12.09 9.60
C ASP A 89 8.62 11.11 10.78
N ASP A 90 7.46 10.49 11.00
CA ASP A 90 7.34 9.39 11.97
C ASP A 90 8.22 8.19 11.58
N MET A 91 8.24 7.81 10.30
CA MET A 91 9.13 6.76 9.78
C MET A 91 10.61 7.09 10.01
N ARG A 92 11.02 8.35 9.78
CA ARG A 92 12.39 8.83 10.04
C ARG A 92 12.72 8.84 11.53
N ALA A 93 11.83 9.34 12.38
CA ALA A 93 12.02 9.39 13.82
C ALA A 93 12.17 7.99 14.44
N ARG A 94 11.52 6.98 13.84
CA ARG A 94 11.66 5.56 14.21
C ARG A 94 12.88 4.87 13.60
N GLY A 95 13.65 5.55 12.74
CA GLY A 95 14.83 5.00 12.09
C GLY A 95 14.52 3.92 11.04
N LEU A 96 13.35 3.96 10.41
CA LEU A 96 12.96 2.98 9.40
C LEU A 96 13.70 3.23 8.08
N SER A 97 14.30 2.17 7.53
CA SER A 97 15.08 2.24 6.28
C SER A 97 14.51 1.39 5.14
N TYR A 98 13.64 0.42 5.44
CA TYR A 98 13.10 -0.52 4.46
C TYR A 98 11.60 -0.66 4.67
N PHE A 99 10.85 -0.64 3.56
CA PHE A 99 9.40 -0.66 3.56
C PHE A 99 8.90 -1.80 2.68
N HIS A 100 7.91 -2.55 3.17
CA HIS A 100 7.22 -3.56 2.39
C HIS A 100 5.76 -3.11 2.22
N ILE A 101 5.42 -2.67 1.02
CA ILE A 101 4.09 -2.21 0.62
C ILE A 101 3.36 -3.37 -0.06
N TYR A 102 2.12 -3.63 0.32
CA TYR A 102 1.33 -4.75 -0.20
C TYR A 102 -0.18 -4.44 -0.18
N GLY A 103 -0.94 -5.13 -1.03
CA GLY A 103 -2.41 -5.09 -1.03
C GLY A 103 -3.01 -6.02 0.02
N VAL A 104 -4.12 -5.59 0.64
CA VAL A 104 -4.75 -6.31 1.78
C VAL A 104 -5.43 -7.62 1.39
N ASP A 105 -5.77 -7.80 0.12
CA ASP A 105 -6.58 -8.90 -0.44
C ASP A 105 -5.82 -10.24 -0.59
N ASN A 106 -4.50 -10.20 -0.62
CA ASN A 106 -3.69 -11.41 -0.79
C ASN A 106 -3.57 -12.19 0.53
N ILE A 107 -4.41 -13.22 0.71
CA ILE A 107 -4.38 -14.11 1.88
C ILE A 107 -3.03 -14.82 2.09
N LEU A 108 -2.23 -14.98 1.03
CA LEU A 108 -0.91 -15.61 1.07
C LEU A 108 0.23 -14.59 1.23
N VAL A 109 -0.08 -13.32 1.50
CA VAL A 109 0.96 -12.29 1.65
C VAL A 109 1.92 -12.65 2.79
N ARG A 110 3.21 -12.64 2.47
CA ARG A 110 4.27 -12.81 3.47
C ARG A 110 4.66 -11.44 4.01
N VAL A 111 3.84 -10.92 4.92
CA VAL A 111 4.08 -9.60 5.55
C VAL A 111 5.48 -9.59 6.20
N GLY A 112 6.25 -8.53 5.91
CA GLY A 112 7.66 -8.44 6.33
C GLY A 112 8.59 -9.56 5.82
N ASP A 113 8.39 -10.09 4.60
CA ASP A 113 9.19 -11.21 4.07
C ASP A 113 10.72 -10.93 4.10
N PRO A 114 11.48 -11.60 4.98
CA PRO A 114 12.91 -11.33 5.14
C PRO A 114 13.73 -11.75 3.92
N TYR A 115 13.25 -12.69 3.10
CA TYR A 115 13.95 -13.12 1.90
C TYR A 115 13.89 -12.06 0.81
N PHE A 116 12.70 -11.50 0.58
CA PHE A 116 12.51 -10.45 -0.41
C PHE A 116 13.22 -9.16 -0.01
N ILE A 117 13.04 -8.72 1.23
CA ILE A 117 13.70 -7.51 1.74
C ILE A 117 15.22 -7.71 1.74
N GLY A 118 15.70 -8.85 2.26
CA GLY A 118 17.13 -9.18 2.28
C GLY A 118 17.75 -9.25 0.89
N TYR A 119 17.04 -9.78 -0.10
CA TYR A 119 17.49 -9.76 -1.49
C TYR A 119 17.69 -8.33 -2.02
N CYS A 120 16.72 -7.45 -1.79
CA CYS A 120 16.82 -6.04 -2.19
C CYS A 120 18.00 -5.33 -1.49
N VAL A 121 18.17 -5.56 -0.18
CA VAL A 121 19.31 -5.02 0.59
C VAL A 121 20.64 -5.48 0.02
N LEU A 122 20.81 -6.79 -0.22
CA LEU A 122 22.07 -7.35 -0.73
C LEU A 122 22.42 -6.85 -2.13
N LYS A 123 21.40 -6.63 -2.96
CA LYS A 123 21.57 -6.09 -4.32
C LYS A 123 21.65 -4.56 -4.37
N LYS A 124 21.47 -3.88 -3.24
CA LYS A 124 21.44 -2.41 -3.13
C LYS A 124 20.40 -1.79 -4.07
N TYR A 125 19.22 -2.39 -4.14
CA TYR A 125 18.10 -1.84 -4.90
C TYR A 125 17.31 -0.85 -4.03
N ASP A 126 17.01 0.32 -4.59
CA ASP A 126 16.17 1.32 -3.95
C ASP A 126 14.68 0.93 -3.98
N CYS A 127 14.27 0.14 -4.97
CA CYS A 127 12.91 -0.36 -5.13
C CYS A 127 12.95 -1.78 -5.72
N GLY A 128 12.11 -2.66 -5.17
CA GLY A 128 11.91 -4.01 -5.67
C GLY A 128 10.43 -4.31 -5.80
N LEU A 129 10.08 -5.13 -6.79
CA LEU A 129 8.70 -5.59 -7.02
C LEU A 129 8.67 -7.11 -6.98
N LYS A 130 7.76 -7.65 -6.18
CA LYS A 130 7.55 -9.10 -6.07
C LYS A 130 6.48 -9.53 -7.06
N VAL A 131 6.81 -10.49 -7.91
CA VAL A 131 5.94 -10.98 -8.98
C VAL A 131 5.76 -12.49 -8.91
N ILE A 132 4.73 -12.97 -9.59
CA ILE A 132 4.55 -14.38 -9.95
C ILE A 132 4.57 -14.50 -11.48
N GLU A 133 4.83 -15.71 -11.97
CA GLU A 133 4.74 -16.00 -13.40
C GLU A 133 3.28 -15.90 -13.86
N LYS A 134 3.02 -15.03 -14.84
CA LYS A 134 1.74 -14.97 -15.56
C LYS A 134 1.66 -16.17 -16.48
N LYS A 135 0.63 -17.02 -16.34
CA LYS A 135 0.53 -18.27 -17.10
C LYS A 135 -0.47 -18.20 -18.24
N ASP A 136 -1.54 -17.44 -18.08
CA ASP A 136 -2.52 -17.18 -19.14
C ASP A 136 -2.41 -15.72 -19.62
N PRO A 137 -2.24 -15.47 -20.94
CA PRO A 137 -2.26 -14.13 -21.51
C PRO A 137 -3.48 -13.27 -21.09
N ASN A 138 -4.62 -13.91 -20.83
CA ASN A 138 -5.87 -13.25 -20.45
C ASN A 138 -5.98 -12.94 -18.95
N GLU A 139 -5.01 -13.33 -18.11
CA GLU A 139 -5.00 -12.91 -16.70
C GLU A 139 -4.97 -11.38 -16.57
N SER A 140 -5.95 -10.84 -15.86
CA SER A 140 -6.12 -9.40 -15.62
C SER A 140 -5.18 -8.90 -14.53
N VAL A 141 -3.88 -8.98 -14.80
CA VAL A 141 -2.80 -8.53 -13.91
C VAL A 141 -1.84 -7.60 -14.65
N GLY A 142 -1.20 -6.69 -13.92
CA GLY A 142 -0.19 -5.82 -14.48
C GLY A 142 1.07 -6.59 -14.91
N ILE A 143 1.69 -6.16 -16.00
CA ILE A 143 2.92 -6.73 -16.53
C ILE A 143 4.08 -5.80 -16.19
N VAL A 144 5.11 -6.34 -15.54
CA VAL A 144 6.36 -5.60 -15.30
C VAL A 144 7.20 -5.62 -16.56
N CYS A 145 7.56 -4.45 -17.07
CA CYS A 145 8.31 -4.32 -18.32
C CYS A 145 9.25 -3.12 -18.29
N GLN A 146 10.02 -2.96 -19.36
CA GLN A 146 10.87 -1.81 -19.58
C GLN A 146 10.42 -1.09 -20.86
N ILE A 147 10.14 0.22 -20.76
CA ILE A 147 9.80 1.08 -21.89
C ILE A 147 10.79 2.23 -21.87
N ASP A 148 11.49 2.45 -22.99
CA ASP A 148 12.55 3.47 -23.13
C ASP A 148 13.61 3.43 -22.01
N GLY A 149 14.03 2.23 -21.63
CA GLY A 149 15.01 2.02 -20.57
C GLY A 149 14.46 2.22 -19.14
N LYS A 150 13.19 2.58 -18.97
CA LYS A 150 12.55 2.79 -17.66
C LYS A 150 11.67 1.61 -17.27
N ASN A 151 11.88 1.10 -16.06
CA ASN A 151 11.03 0.04 -15.48
C ASN A 151 9.64 0.58 -15.18
N GLN A 152 8.62 -0.12 -15.63
CA GLN A 152 7.21 0.26 -15.49
C GLN A 152 6.32 -0.97 -15.26
N VAL A 153 5.09 -0.73 -14.82
CA VAL A 153 4.03 -1.74 -14.77
C VAL A 153 2.93 -1.30 -15.73
N LEU A 154 2.72 -2.06 -16.80
CA LEU A 154 1.57 -1.87 -17.68
C LEU A 154 0.36 -2.56 -17.08
N GLN A 155 -0.70 -1.80 -16.79
CA GLN A 155 -1.94 -2.37 -16.30
C GLN A 155 -2.64 -3.17 -17.41
N HIS A 156 -3.41 -4.18 -17.02
CA HIS A 156 -4.11 -5.06 -17.96
C HIS A 156 -4.95 -4.28 -18.98
N GLU A 157 -5.68 -3.26 -18.52
CA GLU A 157 -6.54 -2.38 -19.33
C GLU A 157 -5.78 -1.61 -20.43
N LEU A 158 -4.47 -1.40 -20.25
CA LEU A 158 -3.58 -0.73 -21.20
C LEU A 158 -2.74 -1.71 -22.03
N SER A 159 -2.85 -3.02 -21.77
CA SER A 159 -2.03 -4.06 -22.40
C SER A 159 -2.70 -4.73 -23.61
N ILE A 160 -3.87 -4.25 -24.03
CA ILE A 160 -4.70 -4.89 -25.06
C ILE A 160 -4.29 -4.53 -26.50
N ASP A 161 -3.45 -3.51 -26.72
CA ASP A 161 -2.97 -3.16 -28.06
C ASP A 161 -1.44 -3.00 -28.09
N CYS A 162 -0.74 -4.13 -28.22
CA CYS A 162 0.63 -4.21 -28.75
C CYS A 162 0.71 -5.37 -29.76
#